data_AF-A0A1V4MI06-F1
#
_entry.id   AF-A0A1V4MI06-F1
#
_cell.length_a   1.000
_cell.length_b   1.000
_cell.length_c   1.000
_cell.angle_alpha   90.00
_cell.angle_beta   90.00
_cell.angle_gamma   90.00
#
_symmetry.space_group_name_H-M   'P 1'
#
loop_
_entity.id
_entity.type
_entity.pdbx_description
1 polymer ?
#
loop_
_entity_poly.entity_id
_entity_poly.type
_entity_poly.pdbx_seq_one_letter_code
_entity_poly.pdbx_strand_id
1 'polypeptide(L)' 'MSDSKYKNKDPDRELGLREEELILKATKEIVVKFIEMGRVTPTSFEEVFMLVYRTVASAKAKHSS' A
#
# COMPACT_ATOMS: atom_id res chain seq x y z
N MET A 1 -10.21 0.32 -39.73
CA MET A 1 -10.82 0.63 -38.41
C MET A 1 -9.81 0.26 -37.35
N SER A 2 -9.74 1.06 -36.30
CA SER A 2 -8.56 1.31 -35.46
C SER A 2 -8.49 0.45 -34.20
N ASP A 3 -7.54 -0.49 -34.13
CA ASP A 3 -7.27 -1.30 -32.91
C ASP A 3 -5.99 -0.90 -32.15
N SER A 4 -5.27 0.14 -32.59
CA SER A 4 -3.97 0.51 -32.00
C SER A 4 -4.04 1.52 -30.84
N LYS A 5 -5.22 1.95 -30.36
CA LYS A 5 -5.32 3.09 -29.44
C LYS A 5 -5.15 2.76 -27.94
N TYR A 6 -4.79 1.53 -27.57
CA TYR A 6 -4.77 1.10 -26.17
C TYR A 6 -3.44 0.50 -25.68
N LYS A 7 -2.27 1.02 -26.08
CA LYS A 7 -1.02 0.72 -25.35
C LYS A 7 -0.04 1.89 -25.35
N ASN A 8 -0.34 2.90 -24.54
CA ASN A 8 0.71 3.67 -23.88
C ASN A 8 0.47 3.52 -22.37
N LYS A 9 0.88 2.37 -21.83
CA LYS A 9 1.03 2.22 -20.38
C LYS A 9 2.41 2.79 -20.06
N ASP A 10 2.42 3.95 -19.45
CA ASP A 10 3.62 4.55 -18.89
C ASP A 10 4.24 3.56 -17.88
N PRO A 11 5.45 3.01 -18.13
CA PRO A 11 6.07 2.01 -17.27
C PRO A 11 6.30 2.54 -15.85
N ASP A 12 6.55 3.83 -15.68
CA ASP A 12 6.76 4.45 -14.36
C ASP A 12 5.46 4.47 -13.55
N ARG A 13 4.33 4.67 -14.21
CA ARG A 13 3.01 4.58 -13.58
C ARG A 13 2.69 3.16 -13.14
N GLU A 14 3.02 2.16 -13.94
CA GLU A 14 2.78 0.75 -13.59
C GLU A 14 3.67 0.30 -12.42
N LEU A 15 4.92 0.78 -12.38
CA LEU A 15 5.82 0.61 -11.23
C LEU A 15 5.23 1.25 -9.96
N GLY A 16 4.79 2.51 -10.02
CA GLY A 16 4.20 3.20 -8.87
C GLY A 16 2.95 2.51 -8.31
N LEU A 17 2.08 2.00 -9.19
CA LEU A 17 0.90 1.22 -8.77
C LEU A 17 1.29 -0.09 -8.08
N ARG A 18 2.33 -0.75 -8.57
CA ARG A 18 2.84 -2.00 -7.98
C ARG A 18 3.44 -1.77 -6.60
N GLU A 19 4.17 -0.67 -6.43
CA GLU A 19 4.73 -0.26 -5.13
C GLU A 19 3.62 0.06 -4.12
N GLU A 20 2.58 0.79 -4.54
CA GLU A 20 1.44 1.09 -3.68
C GLU A 20 0.68 -0.18 -3.27
N GLU A 21 0.52 -1.14 -4.18
CA GLU A 21 -0.05 -2.45 -3.87
C GLU A 21 0.76 -3.19 -2.78
N LEU A 22 2.10 -3.15 -2.87
CA LEU A 22 2.98 -3.76 -1.88
C LEU A 22 2.86 -3.07 -0.51
N ILE A 23 2.81 -1.74 -0.47
CA ILE A 23 2.62 -0.97 0.76
C ILE A 23 1.27 -1.34 1.42
N LEU A 24 0.19 -1.42 0.64
CA LEU A 24 -1.13 -1.78 1.14
C LEU A 24 -1.19 -3.23 1.63
N LYS A 25 -0.55 -4.17 0.94
CA LYS A 25 -0.45 -5.58 1.37
C LYS A 25 0.27 -5.71 2.71
N ALA A 26 1.44 -5.07 2.84
CA ALA A 26 2.21 -5.07 4.09
C ALA A 26 1.42 -4.41 5.23
N THR A 27 0.78 -3.27 4.97
CA THR A 27 -0.10 -2.59 5.94
C THR A 27 -1.22 -3.52 6.43
N LYS A 28 -1.92 -4.17 5.49
CA LYS A 28 -2.99 -5.12 5.81
C LYS A 28 -2.50 -6.26 6.70
N GLU A 29 -1.37 -6.89 6.35
CA GLU A 29 -0.83 -8.03 7.09
C GLU A 29 -0.45 -7.67 8.53
N ILE A 30 0.20 -6.51 8.74
CA ILE A 30 0.57 -6.01 10.07
C ILE A 30 -0.68 -5.74 10.92
N VAL A 31 -1.67 -5.03 10.36
CA VAL A 31 -2.89 -4.67 11.09
C VAL A 31 -3.74 -5.90 11.41
N VAL A 32 -3.88 -6.85 10.48
CA VAL A 32 -4.55 -8.14 10.73
C VAL A 32 -3.84 -8.89 11.85
N LYS A 33 -2.50 -8.93 11.86
CA LYS A 33 -1.76 -9.57 12.95
C LYS A 33 -2.04 -8.91 14.30
N PHE A 34 -2.14 -7.59 14.37
CA PHE A 34 -2.50 -6.90 15.61
C PHE A 34 -3.94 -7.19 16.06
N ILE A 35 -4.89 -7.36 15.14
CA ILE A 35 -6.26 -7.79 15.46
C ILE A 35 -6.26 -9.22 16.00
N GLU A 36 -5.57 -10.15 15.35
CA GLU A 36 -5.41 -11.54 15.80
C GLU A 36 -4.81 -11.63 17.21
N MET A 37 -3.91 -10.70 17.55
CA MET A 37 -3.29 -10.58 18.87
C MET A 37 -4.13 -9.79 19.90
N GLY A 38 -5.33 -9.33 19.54
CA GLY A 38 -6.21 -8.54 20.41
C GLY A 38 -5.67 -7.13 20.73
N ARG A 39 -4.78 -6.58 19.90
CA ARG A 39 -4.15 -5.25 20.08
C ARG A 39 -4.87 -4.13 19.33
N VAL A 40 -5.74 -4.48 18.38
CA VAL A 40 -6.54 -3.54 17.60
C VAL A 40 -8.00 -3.96 17.68
N THR A 41 -8.87 -2.99 17.92
CA THR A 41 -10.33 -3.15 17.95
C THR A 41 -10.96 -2.50 16.71
N PRO A 42 -12.23 -2.79 16.38
CA PRO A 42 -12.94 -2.09 15.30
C PRO A 42 -12.93 -0.56 15.47
N THR A 43 -13.04 -0.07 16.71
CA THR A 43 -13.03 1.38 17.00
C THR A 43 -11.68 2.04 16.76
N SER A 44 -10.58 1.31 16.96
CA SER A 44 -9.21 1.82 16.75
C SER A 44 -8.63 1.47 15.38
N PHE A 45 -9.39 0.77 14.52
CA PHE A 45 -8.88 0.22 13.27
C PHE A 45 -8.37 1.31 12.31
N GLU A 46 -9.18 2.35 12.08
CA GLU A 46 -8.86 3.41 11.13
C GLU A 46 -7.55 4.12 11.47
N GLU A 47 -7.42 4.55 12.73
CA GLU A 47 -6.22 5.23 13.22
C GLU A 47 -4.97 4.35 13.08
N VAL A 48 -5.06 3.08 13.52
CA VAL A 48 -3.91 2.16 13.47
C VAL A 48 -3.55 1.82 12.04
N PHE A 49 -4.53 1.60 11.15
CA PHE A 49 -4.27 1.33 9.74
C PHE A 49 -3.52 2.50 9.08
N MET A 50 -3.95 3.73 9.32
CA MET A 50 -3.30 4.93 8.79
C MET A 50 -1.89 5.12 9.35
N LEU A 51 -1.67 4.82 10.64
CA LEU A 51 -0.36 4.89 11.27
C LEU A 51 0.63 3.89 10.64
N VAL A 52 0.20 2.63 10.48
CA VAL A 52 1.02 1.59 9.85
C VAL A 52 1.31 1.93 8.39
N TYR A 53 0.30 2.34 7.61
CA TYR A 53 0.48 2.74 6.22
C TYR A 53 1.54 3.83 6.07
N ARG A 54 1.42 4.92 6.86
CA ARG A 54 2.39 6.03 6.85
C ARG A 54 3.79 5.55 7.19
N THR A 55 3.92 4.63 8.15
CA THR A 55 5.21 4.08 8.56
C THR A 55 5.87 3.30 7.43
N VAL A 56 5.14 2.39 6.77
CA VAL A 56 5.63 1.60 5.64
C VAL A 56 5.97 2.48 4.43
N ALA A 57 5.07 3.40 4.07
CA ALA A 57 5.29 4.32 2.95
C ALA A 57 6.51 5.23 3.17
N SER A 58 6.70 5.72 4.40
CA SER A 58 7.86 6.53 4.76
C SER A 58 9.17 5.74 4.72
N ALA A 59 9.14 4.46 5.10
CA ALA A 59 10.31 3.58 4.99
C ALA A 59 10.73 3.42 3.52
N LYS A 60 9.79 3.23 2.59
CA LYS A 60 10.08 3.21 1.16
C LYS A 60 10.72 4.51 0.69
N ALA A 61 10.12 5.66 1.03
CA ALA A 61 10.62 6.96 0.59
C ALA A 61 12.09 7.22 1.02
N LYS A 62 12.49 6.77 2.22
CA LYS A 62 13.86 6.91 2.75
C LYS A 62 14.91 6.03 2.06
N HIS A 63 14.50 4.95 1.39
CA HIS A 63 15.42 4.02 0.71
C HIS A 63 15.47 4.24 -0.81
N SER A 64 14.62 5.11 -1.36
CA SER A 64 14.66 5.54 -2.77
C SER A 64 15.51 6.81 -2.99
N SER A 65 16.11 7.36 -1.93
CA SER A 65 17.04 8.50 -1.92
C SER A 65 18.47 8.05 -1.65
#